data_AF-A0A090F5P5-F1
#
_entry.id   AF-A0A090F5P5-F1
#
_cell.length_a   1.000
_cell.length_b   1.000
_cell.length_c   1.000
_cell.angle_alpha   90.00
_cell.angle_beta   90.00
_cell.angle_gamma   90.00
#
_symmetry.space_group_name_H-M   'P 1'
#
loop_
_entity.id
_entity.type
_entity.pdbx_description
1 polymer ?
#
loop_
_entity_poly.entity_id
_entity_poly.type
_entity_poly.pdbx_seq_one_letter_code
_entity_poly.pdbx_strand_id
1 'polypeptide(L)'
;MRDNADLPLFRWKPDSAKVIVFPMVKRVGRVREVAAKMLDKPTDRAAAFYREQVTDALLRSLSKAGVSGAIQDEELGAFWSAVDAEMVRQTYQGQRPGGSAA
;
A
#
# COMPACT_ATOMS: atom_id res chain seq x y z
N MET A 1 26.99 10.82 45.67
CA MET A 1 26.80 10.54 44.22
C MET A 1 25.38 10.02 44.09
N ARG A 2 24.46 10.78 43.47
CA ARG A 2 23.05 10.33 43.35
C ARG A 2 22.99 9.24 42.29
N ASP A 3 22.39 8.12 42.65
CA ASP A 3 22.19 7.00 41.74
C ASP A 3 21.07 7.39 40.76
N ASN A 4 21.46 7.79 39.56
CA ASN A 4 20.54 8.31 38.55
C ASN A 4 19.68 7.19 37.92
N ALA A 5 19.97 5.91 38.22
CA ALA A 5 19.26 4.76 37.68
C ALA A 5 17.76 4.72 38.08
N ASP A 6 17.39 5.38 39.18
CA ASP A 6 16.04 5.32 39.74
C ASP A 6 15.10 6.43 39.24
N LEU A 7 15.57 7.28 38.31
CA LEU A 7 14.73 8.33 37.75
C LEU A 7 13.60 7.74 36.90
N PRO A 8 12.37 8.29 36.97
CA PRO A 8 11.18 7.74 36.32
C PRO A 8 11.34 7.47 34.81
N LEU A 9 12.11 8.32 34.12
CA LEU A 9 12.37 8.17 32.69
C LEU A 9 13.21 6.92 32.36
N PHE A 10 14.17 6.57 33.22
CA PHE A 10 15.05 5.42 33.01
C PHE A 10 14.45 4.10 33.48
N ARG A 11 13.40 4.15 34.33
CA ARG A 11 12.59 2.98 34.72
C ARG A 11 11.47 2.67 33.73
N TRP A 12 11.14 3.60 32.85
CA TRP A 12 10.10 3.40 31.84
C TRP A 12 10.53 2.31 30.85
N LYS A 13 9.81 1.18 30.87
CA LYS A 13 9.88 0.15 29.83
C LYS A 13 8.58 0.25 29.04
N PRO A 14 8.58 0.83 27.82
CA PRO A 14 7.37 0.88 27.02
C PRO A 14 6.92 -0.56 26.73
N ASP A 15 5.66 -0.87 27.05
CA ASP A 15 5.03 -2.12 26.64
C ASP A 15 5.09 -2.18 25.11
N SER A 16 5.76 -3.22 24.59
CA SER A 16 5.94 -3.58 23.17
C SER A 16 5.61 -2.47 22.16
N ALA A 17 6.64 -1.81 21.61
CA ALA A 17 6.45 -0.79 20.57
C ALA A 17 5.57 -1.31 19.41
N LYS A 18 4.43 -0.65 19.18
CA LYS A 18 3.50 -0.99 18.08
C LYS A 18 3.94 -0.27 16.81
N VAL A 19 4.14 -1.02 15.73
CA VAL A 19 4.40 -0.45 14.41
C VAL A 19 3.08 -0.06 13.76
N ILE A 20 2.94 1.21 13.39
CA ILE A 20 1.80 1.73 12.65
C ILE A 20 2.28 2.11 11.26
N VAL A 21 1.82 1.37 10.25
CA VAL A 21 2.17 1.69 8.86
C VAL A 21 1.31 2.82 8.32
N PHE A 22 1.89 3.59 7.40
CA PHE A 22 1.09 4.54 6.65
C PHE A 22 0.05 3.79 5.79
N PRO A 23 -1.25 4.13 5.89
CA PRO A 23 -2.32 3.39 5.23
C PRO A 23 -2.08 3.23 3.74
N MET A 24 -2.17 2.01 3.26
CA MET A 24 -1.87 1.64 1.87
C MET A 24 -2.81 2.31 0.88
N VAL A 25 -4.09 2.44 1.21
CA VAL A 25 -5.09 3.16 0.41
C VAL A 25 -4.73 4.63 0.20
N LYS A 26 -4.00 5.26 1.12
CA LYS A 26 -3.57 6.66 1.02
C LYS A 26 -2.31 6.85 0.19
N ARG A 27 -1.67 5.77 -0.28
CA ARG A 27 -0.48 5.83 -1.15
C ARG A 27 -0.89 6.09 -2.60
N VAL A 28 -1.59 7.19 -2.85
CA VAL A 28 -2.29 7.50 -4.11
C VAL A 28 -1.37 7.42 -5.33
N GLY A 29 -0.14 7.93 -5.24
CA GLY A 29 0.83 7.83 -6.35
C GLY A 29 1.12 6.39 -6.75
N ARG A 30 1.28 5.50 -5.77
CA ARG A 30 1.53 4.08 -6.00
C ARG A 30 0.28 3.36 -6.55
N VAL A 31 -0.89 3.69 -6.02
CA VAL A 31 -2.17 3.15 -6.51
C VAL A 31 -2.35 3.48 -8.00
N ARG A 32 -2.14 4.75 -8.39
CA ARG A 32 -2.19 5.22 -9.79
C ARG A 32 -1.22 4.48 -10.70
N GLU A 33 0.03 4.36 -10.25
CA GLU A 33 1.09 3.69 -11.01
C GLU A 33 0.76 2.20 -11.26
N VAL A 34 0.32 1.49 -10.21
CA VAL A 34 -0.01 0.07 -10.32
C VAL A 34 -1.24 -0.13 -11.19
N ALA A 35 -2.28 0.70 -11.05
CA ALA A 35 -3.46 0.65 -11.91
C ALA A 35 -3.11 0.86 -13.39
N ALA A 36 -2.28 1.86 -13.70
CA ALA A 36 -1.83 2.11 -15.06
C ALA A 36 -1.07 0.89 -15.62
N LYS A 37 -0.16 0.31 -14.82
CA LYS A 37 0.60 -0.90 -15.20
C LYS A 37 -0.27 -2.15 -15.35
N MET A 38 -1.37 -2.26 -14.60
CA MET A 38 -2.35 -3.33 -14.75
C MET A 38 -3.10 -3.19 -16.07
N LEU A 39 -3.57 -1.98 -16.40
CA LEU A 39 -4.26 -1.68 -17.66
C LEU A 39 -3.37 -1.85 -18.90
N ASP A 40 -2.06 -1.60 -18.76
CA ASP A 40 -1.08 -1.76 -19.83
C ASP A 40 -0.71 -3.24 -20.11
N LYS A 41 -1.15 -4.19 -19.27
CA LYS A 41 -0.83 -5.60 -19.52
C LYS A 41 -1.58 -6.14 -20.74
N PRO A 42 -0.87 -6.81 -21.67
CA PRO A 42 -1.46 -7.24 -22.93
C PRO A 42 -2.42 -8.43 -22.79
N THR A 43 -2.38 -9.15 -21.66
CA THR A 43 -3.23 -10.30 -21.38
C THR A 43 -3.59 -10.36 -19.90
N ASP A 44 -4.73 -10.97 -19.59
CA ASP A 44 -5.18 -11.19 -18.22
C ASP A 44 -4.16 -12.01 -17.42
N ARG A 45 -3.50 -12.98 -18.06
CA ARG A 45 -2.43 -13.77 -17.42
C ARG A 45 -1.24 -12.91 -17.01
N ALA A 46 -0.84 -11.95 -17.86
CA ALA A 46 0.23 -11.02 -17.52
C ALA A 46 -0.18 -10.04 -16.40
N ALA A 47 -1.44 -9.62 -16.36
CA ALA A 47 -2.00 -8.83 -15.27
C ALA A 47 -2.03 -9.59 -13.94
N ALA A 48 -2.47 -10.86 -13.95
CA ALA A 48 -2.48 -11.71 -12.76
C ALA A 48 -1.07 -11.93 -12.20
N PHE A 49 -0.10 -12.27 -13.05
CA PHE A 49 1.28 -12.42 -12.62
C PHE A 49 1.87 -11.13 -12.05
N TYR A 50 1.56 -9.98 -12.67
CA TYR A 50 2.00 -8.69 -12.14
C TYR A 50 1.35 -8.35 -10.79
N ARG A 51 0.07 -8.69 -10.60
CA ARG A 51 -0.63 -8.56 -9.31
C ARG A 51 0.05 -9.38 -8.22
N GLU A 52 0.45 -10.62 -8.51
CA GLU A 52 1.21 -11.47 -7.58
C GLU A 52 2.55 -10.82 -7.21
N GLN A 53 3.32 -10.35 -8.18
CA GLN A 53 4.60 -9.68 -7.92
C GLN A 53 4.46 -8.44 -7.03
N VAL A 54 3.45 -7.61 -7.28
CA VAL A 54 3.19 -6.41 -6.45
C VAL A 54 2.78 -6.83 -5.03
N THR A 55 1.91 -7.83 -4.92
CA THR A 55 1.46 -8.37 -3.63
C THR A 55 2.62 -8.89 -2.80
N ASP A 56 3.47 -9.73 -3.39
CA ASP A 56 4.67 -10.27 -2.75
C ASP A 56 5.61 -9.18 -2.26
N ALA A 57 5.86 -8.16 -3.09
CA ALA A 57 6.73 -7.05 -2.71
C ALA A 57 6.18 -6.27 -1.51
N LEU A 58 4.87 -6.04 -1.46
CA LEU A 58 4.20 -5.35 -0.37
C LEU A 58 4.23 -6.16 0.93
N LEU A 59 3.88 -7.45 0.88
CA LEU A 59 3.92 -8.34 2.04
C LEU A 59 5.33 -8.46 2.62
N ARG A 60 6.36 -8.57 1.77
CA ARG A 60 7.77 -8.58 2.21
C ARG A 60 8.14 -7.28 2.92
N SER A 61 7.71 -6.14 2.39
CA SER A 61 7.97 -4.84 3.02
C SER A 61 7.26 -4.69 4.37
N LEU A 62 6.01 -5.13 4.48
CA LEU A 62 5.23 -5.02 5.73
C LEU A 62 5.75 -6.00 6.79
N SER A 63 6.10 -7.22 6.38
CA SER A 63 6.73 -8.22 7.25
C SER A 63 8.07 -7.73 7.79
N LYS A 64 8.90 -7.13 6.93
CA LYS A 64 10.18 -6.51 7.34
C LYS A 64 9.97 -5.36 8.34
N ALA A 65 8.85 -4.65 8.25
CA ALA A 65 8.48 -3.61 9.19
C ALA A 65 7.87 -4.15 10.50
N GLY A 66 7.70 -5.47 10.66
CA GLY A 66 7.14 -6.07 11.87
C GLY A 66 5.61 -5.96 11.97
N VAL A 67 4.92 -5.73 10.85
CA VAL A 67 3.46 -5.67 10.81
C VAL A 67 2.88 -7.08 10.92
N SER A 68 1.84 -7.27 11.75
CA SER A 68 1.18 -8.57 11.90
C SER A 68 0.40 -8.97 10.66
N GLY A 69 0.27 -10.28 10.39
CA GLY A 69 -0.42 -10.80 9.20
C GLY A 69 -1.85 -10.25 9.03
N ALA A 70 -2.62 -10.16 10.11
CA ALA A 70 -3.98 -9.59 10.05
C ALA A 70 -4.02 -8.14 9.54
N ILE A 71 -3.05 -7.30 9.96
CA ILE A 71 -2.94 -5.92 9.47
C ILE A 71 -2.41 -5.91 8.02
N GLN A 72 -1.51 -6.84 7.67
CA GLN A 72 -1.05 -6.96 6.28
C GLN A 72 -2.20 -7.25 5.33
N ASP A 73 -3.08 -8.19 5.68
CA ASP A 73 -4.23 -8.58 4.87
C ASP A 73 -5.24 -7.43 4.71
N GLU A 74 -5.54 -6.71 5.80
CA GLU A 74 -6.42 -5.54 5.76
C GLU A 74 -5.86 -4.44 4.85
N GLU A 75 -4.59 -4.08 5.05
CA GLU A 75 -3.92 -3.03 4.28
C GLU A 75 -3.75 -3.42 2.80
N LEU A 76 -3.46 -4.70 2.51
CA LEU A 76 -3.33 -5.21 1.16
C LEU A 76 -4.70 -5.26 0.44
N GLY A 77 -5.76 -5.67 1.14
CA GLY A 77 -7.12 -5.64 0.61
C GLY A 77 -7.53 -4.21 0.26
N ALA A 78 -7.35 -3.27 1.19
CA ALA A 78 -7.64 -1.86 0.96
C ALA A 78 -6.84 -1.27 -0.20
N PHE A 79 -5.57 -1.66 -0.35
CA PHE A 79 -4.74 -1.28 -1.49
C PHE A 79 -5.34 -1.74 -2.82
N TRP A 80 -5.67 -3.02 -2.95
CA TRP A 80 -6.18 -3.57 -4.20
C TRP A 80 -7.57 -3.05 -4.55
N SER A 81 -8.46 -2.84 -3.57
CA SER A 81 -9.73 -2.17 -3.82
C SER A 81 -9.55 -0.75 -4.36
N ALA A 82 -8.54 -0.02 -3.87
CA ALA A 82 -8.21 1.30 -4.39
C ALA A 82 -7.63 1.25 -5.80
N VAL A 83 -6.80 0.25 -6.10
CA VAL A 83 -6.25 0.01 -7.45
C VAL A 83 -7.37 -0.31 -8.44
N ASP A 84 -8.32 -1.18 -8.07
CA ASP A 84 -9.44 -1.55 -8.94
C ASP A 84 -10.31 -0.31 -9.26
N ALA A 85 -10.65 0.50 -8.25
CA ALA A 85 -11.36 1.76 -8.44
C ALA A 85 -10.59 2.76 -9.32
N GLU A 86 -9.27 2.81 -9.16
CA GLU A 86 -8.39 3.64 -9.96
C GLU A 86 -8.31 3.19 -11.43
N MET A 87 -8.23 1.87 -11.68
CA MET A 87 -8.26 1.31 -13.03
C MET A 87 -9.55 1.72 -13.76
N VAL A 88 -10.69 1.58 -13.08
CA VAL A 88 -12.00 2.02 -13.60
C VAL A 88 -11.94 3.50 -13.98
N ARG A 89 -11.42 4.37 -13.09
CA ARG A 89 -11.31 5.81 -13.36
C ARG A 89 -10.44 6.11 -14.58
N GLN A 90 -9.29 5.45 -14.73
CA GLN A 90 -8.36 5.68 -15.84
C GLN A 90 -8.95 5.27 -17.18
N THR A 91 -9.67 4.14 -17.23
CA THR A 91 -10.37 3.68 -18.44
C THR A 91 -11.37 4.73 -18.94
N TYR A 92 -12.17 5.33 -18.05
CA TYR A 92 -13.09 6.39 -18.42
C TYR A 92 -12.41 7.71 -18.82
N GLN A 93 -11.24 8.02 -18.26
CA GLN A 93 -10.47 9.21 -18.65
C GLN A 93 -9.87 9.07 -20.06
N GLY A 94 -9.40 7.88 -20.43
CA GLY A 94 -8.86 7.59 -21.77
C GLY A 94 -9.93 7.53 -22.87
N GLN A 95 -11.19 7.27 -22.52
CA GLN A 95 -12.31 7.16 -23.46
C GLN A 95 -13.05 8.48 -23.73
N ARG A 96 -12.56 9.63 -23.22
CA ARG A 96 -13.17 10.93 -23.54
C ARG A 96 -13.20 11.13 -25.06
N PRO A 97 -14.39 11.19 -25.71
CA PRO A 97 -14.47 11.55 -27.11
C PRO A 97 -13.94 12.98 -27.22
N GLY A 98 -12.85 13.16 -27.98
CA GLY A 98 -12.35 14.47 -28.31
C GLY A 98 -13.45 15.24 -29.04
N GLY A 99 -14.10 16.17 -28.34
CA GLY A 99 -14.92 17.19 -28.98
C GLY A 99 -14.01 18.02 -29.87
N SER A 100 -14.04 17.71 -31.17
CA SER A 100 -13.50 18.57 -32.21
C SER A 100 -14.33 19.85 -32.20
N ALA A 101 -13.86 20.88 -31.49
CA ALA A 101 -14.31 22.24 -31.68
C ALA A 101 -13.24 22.93 -32.54
N ALA A 102 -13.51 22.96 -33.85
CA ALA A 102 -12.87 23.84 -34.82
C ALA A 102 -13.79 25.03 -35.07
#